data_AF-A0A7U9SKF3-F1
#
_entry.id   AF-A0A7U9SKF3-F1
#
_cell.length_a   1.000
_cell.length_b   1.000
_cell.length_c   1.000
_cell.angle_alpha   90.00
_cell.angle_beta   90.00
_cell.angle_gamma   90.00
#
_symmetry.space_group_name_H-M   'P 1'
#
loop_
_entity.id
_entity.type
_entity.pdbx_description
1 polymer ?
#
loop_
_entity_poly.entity_id
_entity_poly.type
_entity_poly.pdbx_seq_one_letter_code
_entity_poly.pdbx_strand_id
1 'polypeptide(L)'
;MDADIKAVARSIIQGNEKRKKRIKAGKASAFDIMAAAVVEDALCSSCQNIESIQARRQMQKRIYESVVYNTPYEYIADALCGRRQFYEYRTEFITRIAQAMDMLPGGKGMEDRNERN
;
A
#
# COMPACT_ATOMS: atom_id res chain seq x y z
N MET A 1 8.34 -11.27 8.43
CA MET A 1 6.87 -11.13 8.30
C MET A 1 6.29 -12.43 7.79
N ASP A 2 5.32 -12.94 8.53
CA ASP A 2 4.61 -14.20 8.28
C ASP A 2 4.04 -14.27 6.85
N ALA A 3 4.05 -15.45 6.25
CA ALA A 3 3.54 -15.68 4.90
C ALA A 3 2.03 -15.41 4.80
N ASP A 4 1.28 -15.72 5.86
CA ASP A 4 -0.16 -15.53 5.93
C ASP A 4 -0.49 -14.04 6.07
N ILE A 5 0.24 -13.31 6.91
CA ILE A 5 0.11 -11.84 7.03
C ILE A 5 0.38 -11.18 5.67
N LYS A 6 1.39 -11.64 4.92
CA LYS A 6 1.67 -11.15 3.56
C LYS A 6 0.51 -11.43 2.61
N ALA A 7 -0.12 -12.60 2.72
CA ALA A 7 -1.24 -12.98 1.86
C ALA A 7 -2.48 -12.11 2.13
N VAL A 8 -2.78 -11.82 3.40
CA VAL A 8 -3.90 -10.95 3.78
C VAL A 8 -3.66 -9.51 3.31
N ALA A 9 -2.48 -8.95 3.58
CA ALA A 9 -2.12 -7.59 3.14
C ALA A 9 -2.19 -7.44 1.60
N ARG A 10 -1.74 -8.45 0.85
CA ARG A 10 -1.88 -8.48 -0.62
C ARG A 10 -3.33 -8.51 -1.07
N SER A 11 -4.17 -9.34 -0.42
CA SER A 11 -5.60 -9.43 -0.72
C SER A 11 -6.31 -8.08 -0.54
N ILE A 12 -5.94 -7.33 0.51
CA ILE A 12 -6.42 -5.96 0.71
C ILE A 12 -6.02 -5.09 -0.49
N ILE A 13 -4.74 -5.04 -0.86
CA ILE A 13 -4.25 -4.21 -1.98
C ILE A 13 -4.96 -4.57 -3.29
N GLN A 14 -5.08 -5.85 -3.61
CA GLN A 14 -5.75 -6.35 -4.82
C GLN A 14 -7.24 -5.96 -4.87
N GLY A 15 -7.91 -5.93 -3.71
CA GLY A 15 -9.31 -5.52 -3.61
C GLY A 15 -9.55 -4.00 -3.75
N ASN A 16 -8.49 -3.18 -3.75
CA ASN A 16 -8.61 -1.73 -3.59
C ASN A 16 -9.36 -1.02 -4.72
N GLU A 17 -9.18 -1.45 -5.97
CA GLU A 17 -9.93 -0.85 -7.11
C GLU A 17 -11.44 -1.09 -7.01
N LYS A 18 -11.86 -2.26 -6.51
CA LYS A 18 -13.28 -2.55 -6.24
C LYS A 18 -13.79 -1.68 -5.08
N ARG A 19 -12.98 -1.45 -4.06
CA ARG A 19 -13.31 -0.57 -2.91
C ARG A 19 -13.49 0.87 -3.34
N LYS A 20 -12.56 1.43 -4.13
CA LYS A 20 -12.67 2.78 -4.71
C LYS A 20 -13.95 2.98 -5.52
N LYS A 21 -14.36 1.98 -6.32
CA LYS A 21 -15.63 2.02 -7.06
C LYS A 21 -16.85 2.09 -6.13
N ARG A 22 -16.86 1.32 -5.03
CA ARG A 22 -17.94 1.39 -4.02
C ARG A 22 -17.99 2.75 -3.32
N ILE A 23 -16.83 3.33 -2.97
CA ILE A 23 -16.72 4.66 -2.35
C ILE A 23 -17.31 5.72 -3.28
N LYS A 24 -16.89 5.74 -4.55
CA LYS A 24 -17.41 6.69 -5.55
C LYS A 24 -18.93 6.55 -5.77
N ALA A 25 -19.47 5.34 -5.62
CA ALA A 25 -20.89 5.07 -5.77
C ALA A 25 -21.72 5.33 -4.50
N GLY A 26 -21.11 5.75 -3.38
CA GLY A 26 -21.80 5.94 -2.11
C GLY A 26 -22.27 4.62 -1.45
N LYS A 27 -21.70 3.47 -1.84
CA LYS A 27 -22.07 2.12 -1.36
C LYS A 27 -20.96 1.45 -0.56
N ALA A 28 -20.00 2.24 -0.06
CA ALA A 28 -18.86 1.72 0.68
C ALA A 28 -19.24 1.39 2.12
N SER A 29 -18.73 0.27 2.61
CA SER A 29 -18.73 -0.06 4.04
C SER A 29 -17.67 0.78 4.78
N ALA A 30 -17.75 0.83 6.11
CA ALA A 30 -16.71 1.43 6.96
C ALA A 30 -15.33 0.79 6.70
N PHE A 31 -15.30 -0.52 6.52
CA PHE A 31 -14.08 -1.25 6.15
C PHE A 31 -13.55 -0.81 4.77
N ASP A 32 -14.41 -0.62 3.77
CA ASP A 32 -13.96 -0.17 2.45
C ASP A 32 -13.23 1.19 2.51
N ILE A 33 -13.78 2.12 3.31
CA ILE A 33 -13.21 3.45 3.54
C ILE A 33 -11.87 3.33 4.26
N MET A 34 -11.83 2.62 5.39
CA MET A 34 -10.62 2.41 6.18
C MET A 34 -9.52 1.76 5.33
N ALA A 35 -9.81 0.64 4.66
CA ALA A 35 -8.83 -0.09 3.88
C ALA A 35 -8.36 0.71 2.65
N ALA A 36 -9.20 1.59 2.09
CA ALA A 36 -8.78 2.45 0.98
C ALA A 36 -7.81 3.52 1.45
N ALA A 37 -8.12 4.16 2.59
CA ALA A 37 -7.25 5.14 3.23
C ALA A 37 -5.91 4.52 3.64
N VAL A 38 -5.91 3.33 4.25
CA VAL A 38 -4.68 2.61 4.63
C VAL A 38 -3.80 2.30 3.42
N VAL A 39 -4.39 1.83 2.32
CA VAL A 39 -3.62 1.54 1.10
C VAL A 39 -3.02 2.82 0.51
N GLU A 40 -3.78 3.92 0.48
CA GLU A 40 -3.30 5.21 -0.01
C GLU A 40 -2.18 5.78 0.87
N ASP A 41 -2.37 5.79 2.19
CA ASP A 41 -1.39 6.30 3.16
C ASP A 41 -0.09 5.50 3.13
N ALA A 42 -0.18 4.16 3.11
CA ALA A 42 0.98 3.29 3.02
C ALA A 42 1.76 3.50 1.71
N LEU A 43 1.05 3.75 0.60
CA LEU A 43 1.68 4.01 -0.68
C LEU A 43 2.36 5.38 -0.71
N CYS A 44 1.67 6.42 -0.24
CA CYS A 44 2.19 7.78 -0.13
C CYS A 44 3.43 7.86 0.77
N SER A 45 3.48 7.03 1.82
CA SER A 45 4.61 6.90 2.74
C SER A 45 5.77 6.04 2.21
N SER A 46 5.63 5.38 1.06
CA SER A 46 6.68 4.56 0.45
C SER A 46 7.58 5.40 -0.47
N CYS A 47 8.80 4.90 -0.77
CA CYS A 47 9.75 5.50 -1.73
C CYS A 47 10.25 6.92 -1.34
N GLN A 48 10.34 7.24 -0.05
CA GLN A 48 10.68 8.59 0.44
C GLN A 48 12.10 9.05 0.08
N ASN A 49 13.00 8.12 -0.19
CA ASN A 49 14.36 8.39 -0.65
C ASN A 49 14.42 8.91 -2.10
N ILE A 50 13.31 8.88 -2.85
CA ILE A 50 13.22 9.54 -4.15
C ILE A 50 12.82 11.00 -3.94
N GLU A 51 13.75 11.92 -4.20
CA GLU A 51 13.57 13.36 -4.02
C GLU A 51 12.50 13.94 -4.95
N SER A 52 12.56 13.60 -6.24
CA SER A 52 11.60 14.07 -7.23
C SER A 52 10.21 13.52 -6.95
N ILE A 53 9.26 14.40 -6.67
CA ILE A 53 7.86 14.05 -6.38
C ILE A 53 7.24 13.28 -7.57
N GLN A 54 7.55 13.68 -8.81
CA GLN A 54 7.04 13.01 -10.00
C GLN A 54 7.59 11.59 -10.12
N ALA A 55 8.91 11.43 -9.97
CA ALA A 55 9.56 10.12 -9.97
C ALA A 55 9.04 9.22 -8.84
N ARG A 56 8.84 9.78 -7.65
CA ARG A 56 8.30 9.07 -6.49
C ARG A 56 6.88 8.57 -6.76
N ARG A 57 6.00 9.41 -7.30
CA ARG A 57 4.63 9.02 -7.68
C ARG A 57 4.62 7.94 -8.77
N GLN A 58 5.51 8.04 -9.75
CA GLN A 58 5.65 7.01 -10.78
C GLN A 58 6.08 5.68 -10.17
N MET A 59 7.09 5.69 -9.29
CA MET A 59 7.56 4.49 -8.60
C MET A 59 6.47 3.86 -7.72
N GLN A 60 5.78 4.68 -6.92
CA GLN A 60 4.63 4.24 -6.11
C GLN A 60 3.56 3.57 -6.98
N LYS A 61 3.21 4.14 -8.13
CA LYS A 61 2.28 3.52 -9.08
C LYS A 61 2.77 2.14 -9.55
N ARG A 62 4.05 2.00 -9.89
CA ARG A 62 4.63 0.70 -10.31
C ARG A 62 4.62 -0.34 -9.18
N ILE A 63 4.90 0.07 -7.96
CA ILE A 63 4.84 -0.80 -6.78
C ILE A 63 3.41 -1.29 -6.54
N TYR A 64 2.43 -0.39 -6.61
CA TYR A 64 1.03 -0.75 -6.50
C TYR A 64 0.60 -1.75 -7.59
N GLU A 65 0.89 -1.46 -8.86
CA GLU A 65 0.59 -2.34 -9.99
C GLU A 65 1.24 -3.72 -9.84
N SER A 66 2.50 -3.78 -9.42
CA SER A 66 3.23 -5.03 -9.18
C SER A 66 2.57 -5.91 -8.12
N VAL A 67 1.99 -5.32 -7.07
CA VAL A 67 1.27 -6.10 -6.05
C VAL A 67 -0.11 -6.53 -6.55
N VAL A 68 -0.84 -5.63 -7.21
CA VAL A 68 -2.20 -5.90 -7.71
C VAL A 68 -2.18 -7.01 -8.76
N TYR A 69 -1.28 -6.95 -9.73
CA TYR A 69 -1.21 -7.88 -10.86
C TYR A 69 -0.19 -9.00 -10.67
N ASN A 70 0.50 -9.03 -9.53
CA ASN A 70 1.63 -9.92 -9.28
C ASN A 70 2.74 -9.83 -10.36
N THR A 71 2.91 -8.66 -10.97
CA THR A 71 3.93 -8.41 -11.99
C THR A 71 5.31 -8.36 -11.34
N PRO A 72 6.26 -9.25 -11.71
CA PRO A 72 7.62 -9.20 -11.20
C PRO A 72 8.41 -8.05 -11.86
N TYR A 73 9.53 -7.68 -11.24
CA TYR A 73 10.32 -6.50 -11.63
C TYR A 73 10.72 -6.52 -13.12
N GLU A 74 11.03 -7.70 -13.64
CA GLU A 74 11.52 -7.93 -14.99
C GLU A 74 10.51 -7.52 -16.09
N TYR A 75 9.22 -7.41 -15.75
CA TYR A 75 8.17 -6.93 -16.67
C TYR A 75 7.70 -5.50 -16.39
N ILE A 76 8.39 -4.77 -15.52
CA ILE A 76 8.05 -3.38 -15.21
C ILE A 76 8.91 -2.48 -16.07
N ALA A 77 8.30 -1.93 -17.11
CA ALA A 77 8.91 -0.86 -17.90
C ALA A 77 9.09 0.42 -17.04
N ASP A 78 10.20 1.11 -17.26
CA ASP A 78 10.53 2.40 -16.64
C ASP A 78 10.66 2.36 -15.11
N ALA A 79 11.16 1.26 -14.56
CA ALA A 79 11.52 1.21 -13.15
C ALA A 79 12.67 2.19 -12.87
N LEU A 80 12.39 3.29 -12.18
CA LEU A 80 13.35 4.31 -11.73
C LEU A 80 14.30 3.84 -10.61
N CYS A 81 14.40 2.53 -10.35
CA CYS A 81 15.29 1.97 -9.34
C CYS A 81 15.70 0.54 -9.73
N GLY A 82 16.82 0.06 -9.18
CA GLY A 82 17.27 -1.30 -9.41
C GLY A 82 16.37 -2.35 -8.75
N ARG A 83 16.45 -3.59 -9.25
CA ARG A 83 15.66 -4.75 -8.81
C ARG A 83 15.57 -4.91 -7.29
N ARG A 84 16.71 -4.81 -6.60
CA ARG A 84 16.76 -4.95 -5.13
C ARG A 84 15.90 -3.89 -4.43
N GLN A 85 16.12 -2.62 -4.76
CA GLN A 85 15.39 -1.49 -4.20
C GLN A 85 13.89 -1.59 -4.48
N PHE A 86 13.53 -2.07 -5.67
CA PHE A 86 12.13 -2.30 -6.03
C PHE A 86 11.44 -3.28 -5.08
N TYR A 87 12.06 -4.42 -4.79
CA TYR A 87 11.50 -5.40 -3.86
C TYR A 87 11.54 -4.93 -2.40
N GLU A 88 12.49 -4.07 -2.04
CA GLU A 88 12.50 -3.38 -0.75
C GLU A 88 11.26 -2.48 -0.61
N TYR A 89 10.97 -1.62 -1.59
CA TYR A 89 9.75 -0.80 -1.58
C TYR A 89 8.47 -1.64 -1.60
N ARG A 90 8.43 -2.71 -2.39
CA ARG A 90 7.26 -3.61 -2.46
C ARG A 90 7.01 -4.28 -1.10
N THR A 91 8.09 -4.69 -0.43
CA THR A 91 8.01 -5.30 0.91
C THR A 91 7.60 -4.27 1.96
N GLU A 92 8.17 -3.07 1.91
CA GLU A 92 7.83 -1.95 2.78
C GLU A 92 6.34 -1.60 2.67
N PHE A 93 5.83 -1.46 1.45
CA PHE A 93 4.43 -1.15 1.19
C PHE A 93 3.48 -2.19 1.77
N ILE A 94 3.74 -3.49 1.55
CA ILE A 94 2.93 -4.59 2.12
C ILE A 94 3.02 -4.59 3.65
N THR A 95 4.21 -4.33 4.20
CA THR A 95 4.44 -4.32 5.66
C THR A 95 3.67 -3.17 6.32
N ARG A 96 3.70 -1.97 5.75
CA ARG A 96 2.95 -0.80 6.24
C ARG A 96 1.45 -1.07 6.30
N ILE A 97 0.90 -1.77 5.29
CA ILE A 97 -0.51 -2.18 5.29
C ILE A 97 -0.79 -3.19 6.40
N ALA A 98 0.07 -4.19 6.58
CA ALA A 98 -0.10 -5.15 7.67
C ALA A 98 -0.04 -4.47 9.05
N GLN A 99 0.84 -3.49 9.25
CA GLN A 99 0.92 -2.71 10.50
C GLN A 99 -0.35 -1.87 10.72
N ALA A 100 -0.80 -1.14 9.70
CA ALA A 100 -1.97 -0.27 9.81
C ALA A 100 -3.29 -1.03 9.96
N MET A 101 -3.31 -2.31 9.59
CA MET A 101 -4.44 -3.23 9.78
C MET A 101 -4.27 -4.10 11.04
N ASP A 102 -3.32 -3.74 11.91
CA ASP A 102 -3.03 -4.42 13.19
C ASP A 102 -2.74 -5.92 13.06
N MET A 103 -2.14 -6.32 11.93
CA MET A 103 -1.78 -7.71 11.65
C MET A 103 -0.38 -8.08 12.16
N LEU A 104 0.39 -7.11 12.65
CA LEU A 104 1.75 -7.29 13.15
C LEU A 104 1.84 -6.86 14.62
N PRO A 105 2.48 -7.66 15.50
CA PRO A 105 2.66 -7.26 16.89
C PRO A 105 3.54 -6.00 16.95
N GLY A 106 2.99 -4.92 17.50
CA GLY A 106 3.60 -3.58 17.51
C GLY A 106 2.95 -2.55 16.59
N GLY A 107 1.79 -2.87 15.98
CA GLY A 107 0.91 -1.85 15.40
C GLY A 107 0.53 -0.86 16.49
N LYS A 108 0.98 0.39 16.38
CA LYS A 108 0.29 1.48 17.08
C LYS A 108 -1.13 1.45 16.53
N GLY A 109 -2.06 1.00 17.38
CA GLY A 109 -3.48 1.15 17.11
C GLY A 109 -3.77 2.57 16.66
N MET A 110 -4.86 2.72 15.91
CA MET A 110 -5.48 3.98 15.53
C MET A 110 -5.91 4.81 16.78
N GLU A 111 -4.99 5.12 17.70
CA GLU A 111 -5.28 5.79 18.98
C GLU A 111 -5.03 7.31 18.91
N ASP A 112 -4.24 7.82 17.95
CA ASP A 112 -3.86 9.25 17.91
C ASP A 112 -4.62 10.09 16.87
N ARG A 113 -5.87 9.76 16.53
CA ARG A 113 -6.68 10.58 15.59
C ARG A 113 -7.87 11.32 16.22
N ASN A 114 -7.94 11.38 17.55
CA ASN A 114 -8.99 12.09 18.26
C ASN A 114 -8.46 13.10 19.30
N GLU A 115 -7.45 13.90 18.95
CA GLU A 115 -7.09 15.10 19.72
C GLU A 115 -6.63 16.22 18.79
N ARG A 116 -7.59 16.83 18.07
CA ARG A 116 -7.53 18.24 17.64
C ARG A 116 -8.95 18.78 17.58
N ASN A 117 -9.48 19.14 18.75
CA ASN A 117 -10.48 20.20 18.89
C ASN A 117 -9.75 21.52 19.03
#